data_AF-A0A1Y3TS83-F1
#
_entry.id   AF-A0A1Y3TS83-F1
#
_cell.length_a   1.000
_cell.length_b   1.000
_cell.length_c   1.000
_cell.angle_alpha   90.00
_cell.angle_beta   90.00
_cell.angle_gamma   90.00
#
_symmetry.space_group_name_H-M   'P 1'
#
loop_
_entity.id
_entity.type
_entity.pdbx_description
1 polymer ?
#
loop_
_entity_poly.entity_id
_entity_poly.type
_entity_poly.pdbx_seq_one_letter_code
_entity_poly.pdbx_strand_id
1 'polypeptide(L)'
;MTYTHLTTNELTIIAHSFVQKLKAYRVAQMINRSAETVYRVYRYLETGASIADYQDHYMRNKQRCGRKRTQLSLAELTYINDKIAQGWTPNTIIGRAERPISCNRRTLYRMFERGQFGLDVRALSMRGKRHPNGYIERRGKAGQLGRSIHERAKDFPHYATEFGHLEADTVQGKKHQGAVMTLTERQSKVEIVLNVHEKTADAINQHLGQWLRKFPRHFFKSITFDNGKEFAGWREIANQFDLHTYFA
;
A
#
# COMPACT_ATOMS: atom_id res chain seq x y z
N MET A 1 16.31 -0.29 31.79
CA MET A 1 16.37 1.16 32.08
C MET A 1 16.90 1.90 30.86
N THR A 2 16.11 2.75 30.24
CA THR A 2 16.52 3.63 29.14
C THR A 2 17.34 4.78 29.71
N TYR A 3 18.61 4.91 29.31
CA TYR A 3 19.45 6.02 29.73
C TYR A 3 18.90 7.34 29.15
N THR A 4 18.55 8.27 30.03
CA THR A 4 18.05 9.60 29.67
C THR A 4 19.19 10.62 29.75
N HIS A 5 19.50 11.27 28.63
CA HIS A 5 20.52 12.32 28.57
C HIS A 5 20.05 13.60 29.28
N LEU A 6 21.00 14.34 29.86
CA LEU A 6 20.73 15.67 30.42
C LEU A 6 20.27 16.63 29.31
N THR A 7 19.23 17.40 29.61
CA THR A 7 18.76 18.50 28.78
C THR A 7 19.62 19.74 29.00
N THR A 8 19.52 20.70 28.06
CA THR A 8 20.22 21.99 28.19
C THR A 8 19.86 22.70 29.49
N ASN A 9 18.57 22.69 29.88
CA ASN A 9 18.10 23.31 31.11
C ASN A 9 18.70 22.65 32.36
N GLU A 10 18.76 21.32 32.40
CA GLU A 10 19.39 20.59 33.50
C GLU A 10 20.89 20.90 33.59
N LEU A 11 21.58 20.99 32.46
CA LEU A 11 23.00 21.40 32.42
C LEU A 11 23.21 22.82 32.95
N THR A 12 22.32 23.76 32.62
CA THR A 12 22.38 25.13 33.16
C THR A 12 22.17 25.16 34.67
N ILE A 13 21.19 24.38 35.19
CA ILE A 13 20.95 24.27 36.64
C ILE A 13 22.18 23.69 37.34
N ILE A 14 22.80 22.65 36.78
CA ILE A 14 24.02 22.03 37.31
C ILE A 14 25.17 23.04 37.32
N ALA A 15 25.39 23.78 36.24
CA ALA A 15 26.45 24.78 36.13
C ALA A 15 26.28 25.91 37.16
N HIS A 16 25.06 26.44 37.30
CA HIS A 16 24.77 27.48 38.28
C HIS A 16 24.94 26.98 39.72
N SER A 17 24.49 25.74 40.00
CA SER A 17 24.64 25.11 41.32
C SER A 17 26.11 24.83 41.69
N PHE A 18 26.95 24.56 40.69
CA PHE A 18 28.39 24.41 40.86
C PHE A 18 29.05 25.73 41.30
N VAL A 19 28.70 26.85 40.65
CA VAL A 19 29.18 28.20 41.04
C VAL A 19 28.74 28.54 42.47
N GLN A 20 27.54 28.15 42.86
CA GLN A 20 27.01 28.30 44.23
C GLN A 20 27.59 27.31 45.25
N LYS A 21 28.51 26.43 44.85
CA LYS A 21 29.14 25.40 45.70
C LYS A 21 28.15 24.44 46.37
N LEU A 22 27.00 24.18 45.74
CA LEU A 22 26.04 23.19 46.21
C LEU A 22 26.57 21.77 45.98
N LYS A 23 26.33 20.86 46.93
CA LYS A 23 26.76 19.46 46.82
C LYS A 23 26.01 18.74 45.69
N ALA A 24 26.75 18.03 44.83
CA ALA A 24 26.23 17.36 43.63
C ALA A 24 25.03 16.43 43.89
N TYR A 25 25.01 15.70 45.01
CA TYR A 25 23.90 14.80 45.35
C TYR A 25 22.57 15.55 45.58
N ARG A 26 22.63 16.79 46.14
CA ARG A 26 21.42 17.61 46.35
C ARG A 26 20.88 18.11 45.02
N VAL A 27 21.78 18.56 44.14
CA VAL A 27 21.42 18.98 42.78
C VAL A 27 20.78 17.81 42.03
N ALA A 28 21.36 16.61 42.13
CA ALA A 28 20.81 15.41 41.52
C ALA A 28 19.39 15.08 42.01
N GLN A 29 19.11 15.24 43.30
CA GLN A 29 17.75 15.12 43.85
C GLN A 29 16.81 16.19 43.31
N MET A 30 17.26 17.46 43.21
CA MET A 30 16.45 18.57 42.69
C MET A 30 16.02 18.36 41.24
N ILE A 31 16.91 17.85 40.38
CA ILE A 31 16.62 17.59 38.97
C ILE A 31 16.13 16.15 38.71
N ASN A 32 15.90 15.36 39.77
CA ASN A 32 15.47 13.97 39.70
C ASN A 32 16.37 13.09 38.78
N ARG A 33 17.68 13.19 38.95
CA ARG A 33 18.71 12.41 38.23
C ARG A 33 19.57 11.59 39.19
N SER A 34 20.29 10.63 38.63
CA SER A 34 21.28 9.89 39.41
C SER A 34 22.41 10.82 39.87
N ALA A 35 22.90 10.61 41.09
CA ALA A 35 24.00 11.40 41.64
C ALA A 35 25.25 11.35 40.73
N GLU A 36 25.58 10.16 40.21
CA GLU A 36 26.75 9.96 39.35
C GLU A 36 26.68 10.78 38.06
N THR A 37 25.48 10.97 37.49
CA THR A 37 25.29 11.84 36.32
C THR A 37 25.72 13.28 36.61
N VAL A 38 25.37 13.81 37.78
CA VAL A 38 25.75 15.18 38.18
C VAL A 38 27.22 15.24 38.59
N TYR A 39 27.73 14.24 39.30
CA TYR A 39 29.16 14.15 39.66
C TYR A 39 30.07 14.10 38.43
N ARG A 40 29.65 13.48 37.33
CA ARG A 40 30.39 13.52 36.06
C ARG A 40 30.50 14.93 35.49
N VAL A 41 29.45 15.74 35.58
CA VAL A 41 29.47 17.14 35.13
C VAL A 41 30.32 17.97 36.09
N TYR A 42 30.16 17.82 37.39
CA TYR A 42 30.96 18.54 38.40
C TYR A 42 32.45 18.28 38.25
N ARG A 43 32.88 17.02 38.13
CA ARG A 43 34.29 16.67 37.87
C ARG A 43 34.83 17.30 36.59
N TYR A 44 33.98 17.49 35.59
CA TYR A 44 34.36 18.16 34.34
C TYR A 44 34.48 19.69 34.52
N LEU A 45 33.63 20.31 35.35
CA LEU A 45 33.74 21.73 35.69
C LEU A 45 34.93 22.01 36.62
N GLU A 46 35.31 21.07 37.48
CA GLU A 46 36.48 21.16 38.38
C GLU A 46 37.81 21.25 37.63
N THR A 47 37.89 20.80 36.37
CA THR A 47 39.09 20.97 35.53
C THR A 47 39.23 22.39 34.97
N GLY A 48 38.29 23.29 35.27
CA GLY A 48 38.23 24.65 34.72
C GLY A 48 37.51 24.76 33.38
N ALA A 49 36.96 23.65 32.86
CA ALA A 49 36.18 23.66 31.63
C ALA A 49 34.77 24.23 31.85
N SER A 50 34.18 24.82 30.80
CA SER A 50 32.83 25.36 30.85
C SER A 50 31.77 24.28 30.60
N ILE A 51 30.51 24.61 30.90
CA ILE A 51 29.38 23.72 30.55
C ILE A 51 29.19 23.60 29.03
N ALA A 52 29.59 24.62 28.26
CA ALA A 52 29.58 24.59 26.81
C ALA A 52 30.61 23.55 26.29
N ASP A 53 31.80 23.50 26.89
CA ASP A 53 32.82 22.50 26.55
C ASP A 53 32.33 21.07 26.82
N TYR A 54 31.60 20.87 27.93
CA TYR A 54 30.98 19.59 28.25
C TYR A 54 29.96 19.17 27.18
N GLN A 55 29.10 20.11 26.77
CA GLN A 55 28.09 19.87 25.75
C GLN A 55 28.74 19.59 24.39
N ASP A 56 29.77 20.32 24.02
CA ASP A 56 30.51 20.12 22.77
C ASP A 56 31.23 18.77 22.75
N HIS A 57 31.85 18.39 23.87
CA HIS A 57 32.45 17.07 24.03
C HIS A 57 31.41 15.95 23.88
N TYR A 58 30.23 16.12 24.49
CA TYR A 58 29.11 15.20 24.32
C TYR A 58 28.64 15.12 22.87
N MET A 59 28.47 16.26 22.18
CA MET A 59 28.04 16.30 20.78
C MET A 59 29.06 15.64 19.84
N ARG A 60 30.36 15.87 20.06
CA ARG A 60 31.45 15.19 19.32
C ARG A 60 31.41 13.68 19.50
N ASN A 61 31.18 13.20 20.72
CA ASN A 61 31.05 11.76 20.97
C ASN A 61 29.76 11.20 20.36
N LYS A 62 28.65 11.94 20.43
CA LYS A 62 27.37 11.55 19.85
C LYS A 62 27.44 11.40 18.33
N GLN A 63 28.26 12.21 17.64
CA GLN A 63 28.51 12.05 16.20
C GLN A 63 29.21 10.72 15.85
N ARG A 64 29.98 10.15 16.78
CA ARG A 64 30.64 8.85 16.62
C ARG A 64 29.70 7.69 16.94
N CYS A 65 28.57 7.96 17.58
CA CYS A 65 27.55 6.97 17.91
C CYS A 65 26.60 6.72 16.74
N GLY A 66 25.96 5.55 16.75
CA GLY A 66 24.95 5.17 15.78
C GLY A 66 25.50 4.50 14.52
N ARG A 67 24.59 3.95 13.72
CA ARG A 67 24.95 3.25 12.47
C ARG A 67 25.32 4.27 11.41
N LYS A 68 26.55 4.17 10.87
CA LYS A 68 26.98 4.97 9.71
C LYS A 68 26.03 4.71 8.53
N ARG A 69 25.72 5.77 7.77
CA ARG A 69 24.85 5.64 6.59
C ARG A 69 25.49 4.67 5.60
N THR A 70 24.70 3.73 5.11
CA THR A 70 25.11 2.86 4.01
C THR A 70 25.44 3.71 2.80
N GLN A 71 26.65 3.55 2.28
CA GLN A 71 27.09 4.16 1.03
C GLN A 71 26.95 3.11 -0.08
N LEU A 72 26.46 3.53 -1.23
CA LEU A 72 26.48 2.72 -2.45
C LEU A 72 27.64 3.21 -3.32
N SER A 73 28.41 2.26 -3.84
CA SER A 73 29.45 2.52 -4.84
C SER A 73 28.83 3.01 -6.15
N LEU A 74 29.65 3.68 -6.97
CA LEU A 74 29.21 4.15 -8.29
C LEU A 74 28.70 2.99 -9.16
N ALA A 75 29.34 1.82 -9.10
CA ALA A 75 28.93 0.63 -9.85
C ALA A 75 27.54 0.11 -9.43
N GLU A 76 27.24 0.12 -8.13
CA GLU A 76 25.91 -0.25 -7.62
C GLU A 76 24.86 0.75 -8.08
N LEU A 77 25.16 2.05 -8.02
CA LEU A 77 24.23 3.09 -8.47
C LEU A 77 23.94 2.99 -9.97
N THR A 78 24.95 2.75 -10.80
CA THR A 78 24.76 2.56 -12.24
C THR A 78 23.87 1.34 -12.52
N TYR A 79 24.12 0.22 -11.84
CA TYR A 79 23.29 -0.98 -11.97
C TYR A 79 21.84 -0.73 -11.53
N ILE A 80 21.64 -0.08 -10.38
CA ILE A 80 20.30 0.23 -9.87
C ILE A 80 19.57 1.12 -10.88
N ASN A 81 20.18 2.19 -11.37
CA ASN A 81 19.55 3.09 -12.33
C ASN A 81 19.22 2.39 -13.67
N ASP A 82 20.09 1.53 -14.19
CA ASP A 82 19.83 0.71 -15.37
C ASP A 82 18.60 -0.20 -15.18
N LYS A 83 18.52 -0.91 -14.04
CA LYS A 83 17.37 -1.79 -13.76
C LYS A 83 16.08 -1.03 -13.49
N ILE A 84 16.16 0.17 -12.94
CA ILE A 84 15.00 1.04 -12.75
C ILE A 84 14.47 1.53 -14.10
N ALA A 85 15.34 1.89 -15.05
CA ALA A 85 14.95 2.15 -16.43
C ALA A 85 14.34 0.89 -17.10
N GLN A 86 14.84 -0.29 -16.70
CA GLN A 86 14.26 -1.64 -16.84
C GLN A 86 12.78 -1.78 -16.43
N GLY A 87 12.24 -0.85 -15.63
CA GLY A 87 10.95 -0.98 -14.94
C GLY A 87 11.00 -1.84 -13.67
N TRP A 88 12.18 -2.22 -13.20
CA TRP A 88 12.32 -3.11 -12.05
C TRP A 88 12.01 -2.38 -10.75
N THR A 89 11.47 -3.10 -9.77
CA THR A 89 11.28 -2.56 -8.42
C THR A 89 12.53 -2.79 -7.56
N PRO A 90 12.77 -1.98 -6.51
CA PRO A 90 13.83 -2.24 -5.53
C PRO A 90 13.77 -3.64 -4.91
N ASN A 91 12.57 -4.21 -4.75
CA ASN A 91 12.40 -5.60 -4.34
C ASN A 91 12.93 -6.58 -5.38
N THR A 92 12.64 -6.35 -6.67
CA THR A 92 13.11 -7.19 -7.77
C THR A 92 14.63 -7.14 -7.89
N ILE A 93 15.21 -5.94 -7.83
CA ILE A 93 16.65 -5.71 -7.97
C ILE A 93 17.43 -6.49 -6.88
N ILE A 94 17.01 -6.36 -5.61
CA ILE A 94 17.68 -7.06 -4.51
C ILE A 94 17.30 -8.54 -4.44
N GLY A 95 16.03 -8.87 -4.71
CA GLY A 95 15.49 -10.23 -4.59
C GLY A 95 16.02 -11.21 -5.62
N ARG A 96 16.37 -10.73 -6.83
CA ARG A 96 17.02 -11.57 -7.85
C ARG A 96 18.48 -11.89 -7.51
N ALA A 97 19.12 -11.08 -6.68
CA ALA A 97 20.51 -11.24 -6.26
C ALA A 97 21.52 -11.40 -7.42
N GLU A 98 21.25 -10.80 -8.58
CA GLU A 98 22.16 -10.84 -9.75
C GLU A 98 23.51 -10.16 -9.46
N ARG A 99 23.49 -9.17 -8.56
CA ARG A 99 24.68 -8.49 -8.05
C ARG A 99 24.54 -8.24 -6.55
N PRO A 100 25.64 -8.33 -5.80
CA PRO A 100 25.63 -7.92 -4.40
C PRO A 100 25.42 -6.41 -4.33
N ILE A 101 24.40 -6.00 -3.56
CA ILE A 101 24.13 -4.61 -3.24
C ILE A 101 24.33 -4.43 -1.74
N SER A 102 25.07 -3.40 -1.36
CA SER A 102 25.47 -3.07 0.01
C SER A 102 24.32 -2.58 0.90
N CYS A 103 23.07 -2.85 0.51
CA CYS A 103 21.88 -2.47 1.27
C CYS A 103 20.74 -3.49 1.09
N ASN A 104 19.84 -3.54 2.06
CA ASN A 104 18.62 -4.33 1.93
C ASN A 104 17.50 -3.55 1.23
N ARG A 105 16.45 -4.26 0.82
CA ARG A 105 15.27 -3.69 0.14
C ARG A 105 14.66 -2.48 0.84
N ARG A 106 14.53 -2.50 2.18
CA ARG A 106 13.97 -1.37 2.94
C ARG A 106 14.89 -0.15 2.88
N THR A 107 16.20 -0.36 2.99
CA THR A 107 17.18 0.72 2.88
C THR A 107 17.15 1.34 1.49
N LEU A 108 17.06 0.53 0.44
CA LEU A 108 16.95 1.03 -0.93
C LEU A 108 15.69 1.88 -1.12
N TYR A 109 14.51 1.40 -0.69
CA TYR A 109 13.29 2.23 -0.72
C TYR A 109 13.43 3.56 0.05
N ARG A 110 14.08 3.54 1.22
CA ARG A 110 14.34 4.77 1.99
C ARG A 110 15.30 5.72 1.29
N MET A 111 16.25 5.21 0.49
CA MET A 111 17.14 6.03 -0.33
C MET A 111 16.35 6.75 -1.42
N PHE A 112 15.44 6.06 -2.11
CA PHE A 112 14.49 6.65 -3.07
C PHE A 112 13.60 7.72 -2.41
N GLU A 113 13.00 7.41 -1.26
CA GLU A 113 12.14 8.35 -0.50
C GLU A 113 12.86 9.64 -0.11
N ARG A 114 14.17 9.54 0.17
CA ARG A 114 15.00 10.67 0.60
C ARG A 114 15.72 11.39 -0.54
N GLY A 115 15.55 10.97 -1.80
CA GLY A 115 16.28 11.56 -2.93
C GLY A 115 17.80 11.32 -2.89
N GLN A 116 18.26 10.25 -2.24
CA GLN A 116 19.69 10.00 -2.06
C GLN A 116 20.32 9.47 -3.36
N PHE A 117 21.52 9.94 -3.68
CA PHE A 117 22.29 9.50 -4.85
C PHE A 117 21.57 9.67 -6.20
N GLY A 118 20.66 10.65 -6.29
CA GLY A 118 19.85 10.89 -7.49
C GLY A 118 18.69 9.89 -7.68
N LEU A 119 18.42 9.02 -6.70
CA LEU A 119 17.30 8.09 -6.72
C LEU A 119 16.01 8.81 -6.31
N ASP A 120 15.05 8.95 -7.23
CA ASP A 120 13.74 9.59 -6.98
C ASP A 120 12.62 8.54 -7.00
N VAL A 121 11.71 8.61 -6.01
CA VAL A 121 10.47 7.81 -5.95
C VAL A 121 9.69 7.86 -7.25
N ARG A 122 9.72 8.97 -8.01
CA ARG A 122 9.04 9.12 -9.29
C ARG A 122 9.52 8.13 -10.37
N ALA A 123 10.75 7.64 -10.25
CA ALA A 123 11.32 6.63 -11.13
C ALA A 123 10.79 5.21 -10.85
N LEU A 124 10.12 4.99 -9.71
CA LEU A 124 9.53 3.69 -9.37
C LEU A 124 8.24 3.45 -10.16
N SER A 125 8.05 2.23 -10.65
CA SER A 125 6.86 1.81 -11.40
C SER A 125 5.58 1.81 -10.55
N MET A 126 5.71 1.57 -9.24
CA MET A 126 4.60 1.53 -8.28
C MET A 126 4.16 2.95 -7.87
N ARG A 127 3.30 3.57 -8.69
CA ARG A 127 2.69 4.89 -8.42
C ARG A 127 1.31 4.84 -7.74
N GLY A 128 0.88 3.65 -7.31
CA GLY A 128 -0.48 3.42 -6.80
C GLY A 128 -0.70 3.95 -5.38
N LYS A 129 -1.93 4.40 -5.11
CA LYS A 129 -2.42 4.65 -3.74
C LYS A 129 -2.61 3.31 -3.04
N ARG A 130 -1.58 2.84 -2.32
CA ARG A 130 -1.70 1.65 -1.48
C ARG A 130 -2.68 1.95 -0.35
N HIS A 131 -3.64 1.05 -0.12
CA HIS A 131 -4.47 1.14 1.06
C HIS A 131 -3.60 1.06 2.33
N PRO A 132 -3.93 1.81 3.40
CA PRO A 132 -3.22 1.74 4.66
C PRO A 132 -3.14 0.29 5.18
N ASN A 133 -2.06 -0.03 5.90
CA ASN A 133 -1.94 -1.33 6.57
C ASN A 133 -3.13 -1.51 7.52
N GLY A 134 -3.85 -2.63 7.41
CA GLY A 134 -5.07 -2.88 8.17
C GLY A 134 -6.36 -2.37 7.52
N TYR A 135 -6.31 -1.87 6.28
CA TYR A 135 -7.52 -1.58 5.52
C TYR A 135 -8.37 -2.85 5.37
N ILE A 136 -9.60 -2.77 5.87
CA ILE A 136 -10.62 -3.80 5.73
C ILE A 136 -11.62 -3.29 4.69
N GLU A 137 -11.78 -4.02 3.60
CA GLU A 137 -12.75 -3.72 2.55
C GLU A 137 -14.18 -3.93 3.09
N ARG A 138 -14.93 -2.83 3.25
CA ARG A 138 -16.29 -2.84 3.84
C ARG A 138 -17.41 -2.82 2.81
N ARG A 139 -17.09 -2.67 1.52
CA ARG A 139 -18.09 -2.72 0.44
C ARG A 139 -18.78 -4.09 0.35
N GLY A 140 -18.28 -5.08 1.09
CA GLY A 140 -18.74 -6.46 1.14
C GLY A 140 -18.46 -7.19 -0.16
N LYS A 141 -18.41 -8.52 -0.11
CA LYS A 141 -18.21 -9.36 -1.29
C LYS A 141 -19.47 -10.19 -1.51
N ALA A 142 -19.86 -10.40 -2.76
CA ALA A 142 -20.98 -11.27 -3.08
C ALA A 142 -20.68 -12.76 -2.78
N GLY A 143 -19.41 -13.08 -2.48
CA GLY A 143 -18.92 -14.46 -2.37
C GLY A 143 -18.66 -15.04 -3.76
N GLN A 144 -18.50 -16.35 -3.84
CA GLN A 144 -18.49 -17.06 -5.11
C GLN A 144 -19.94 -17.26 -5.55
N LEU A 145 -20.41 -16.41 -6.47
CA LEU A 145 -21.82 -16.36 -6.84
C LEU A 145 -22.28 -17.60 -7.64
N GLY A 146 -21.39 -18.21 -8.44
CA GLY A 146 -21.73 -19.36 -9.28
C GLY A 146 -20.52 -20.10 -9.87
N ARG A 147 -20.73 -20.70 -11.05
CA ARG A 147 -19.70 -21.48 -11.76
C ARG A 147 -18.53 -20.61 -12.18
N SER A 148 -17.32 -21.15 -12.11
CA SER A 148 -16.12 -20.43 -12.55
C SER A 148 -16.11 -20.25 -14.06
N ILE A 149 -15.58 -19.13 -14.54
CA ILE A 149 -15.27 -18.91 -15.97
C ILE A 149 -14.42 -20.02 -16.59
N HIS A 150 -13.64 -20.76 -15.79
CA HIS A 150 -12.83 -21.89 -16.27
C HIS A 150 -13.66 -23.11 -16.66
N GLU A 151 -14.85 -23.29 -16.08
CA GLU A 151 -15.75 -24.39 -16.42
C GLU A 151 -16.45 -24.16 -17.77
N ARG A 152 -16.64 -22.89 -18.15
CA ARG A 152 -17.29 -22.50 -19.42
C ARG A 152 -16.64 -23.11 -20.65
N ALA A 153 -15.31 -23.23 -20.67
CA ALA A 153 -14.60 -23.81 -21.80
C ALA A 153 -14.86 -25.31 -21.97
N LYS A 154 -15.26 -26.01 -20.89
CA LYS A 154 -15.66 -27.42 -20.95
C LYS A 154 -17.09 -27.55 -21.47
N ASP A 155 -17.99 -26.69 -21.00
CA ASP A 155 -19.41 -26.69 -21.37
C ASP A 155 -19.62 -26.15 -22.81
N PHE A 156 -18.80 -25.20 -23.25
CA PHE A 156 -18.85 -24.56 -24.56
C PHE A 156 -17.47 -24.56 -25.27
N PRO A 157 -17.07 -25.68 -25.90
CA PRO A 157 -15.79 -25.78 -26.60
C PRO A 157 -15.64 -24.81 -27.79
N HIS A 158 -16.76 -24.42 -28.41
CA HIS A 158 -16.81 -23.52 -29.57
C HIS A 158 -17.08 -22.06 -29.20
N TYR A 159 -16.98 -21.70 -27.92
CA TYR A 159 -17.28 -20.37 -27.37
C TYR A 159 -16.66 -19.20 -28.17
N ALA A 160 -15.48 -19.39 -28.74
CA ALA A 160 -14.78 -18.35 -29.51
C ALA A 160 -15.37 -18.11 -30.91
N THR A 161 -16.12 -19.07 -31.45
CA THR A 161 -16.58 -19.11 -32.85
C THR A 161 -18.08 -19.34 -32.99
N GLU A 162 -18.82 -19.36 -31.88
CA GLU A 162 -20.26 -19.59 -31.88
C GLU A 162 -21.03 -18.42 -31.26
N PHE A 163 -22.26 -18.23 -31.75
CA PHE A 163 -23.15 -17.15 -31.30
C PHE A 163 -23.86 -17.53 -30.01
N GLY A 164 -24.25 -16.52 -29.24
CA GLY A 164 -25.18 -16.65 -28.12
C GLY A 164 -24.49 -16.52 -26.77
N HIS A 165 -23.28 -15.97 -26.73
CA HIS A 165 -22.52 -15.79 -25.50
C HIS A 165 -22.43 -14.30 -25.15
N LEU A 166 -23.12 -13.92 -24.07
CA LEU A 166 -23.14 -12.55 -23.56
C LEU A 166 -22.09 -12.36 -22.46
N GLU A 167 -21.39 -11.23 -22.51
CA GLU A 167 -20.59 -10.70 -21.43
C GLU A 167 -21.31 -9.49 -20.85
N ALA A 168 -21.53 -9.50 -19.53
CA ALA A 168 -22.31 -8.51 -18.83
C ALA A 168 -21.45 -7.71 -17.86
N ASP A 169 -21.52 -6.39 -17.97
CA ASP A 169 -20.85 -5.46 -17.05
C ASP A 169 -21.84 -4.36 -16.60
N THR A 170 -21.51 -3.64 -15.53
CA THR A 170 -22.29 -2.50 -15.06
C THR A 170 -21.43 -1.26 -14.88
N VAL A 171 -21.86 -0.18 -15.55
CA VAL A 171 -21.24 1.13 -15.40
C VAL A 171 -22.09 1.98 -14.47
N GLN A 172 -21.48 2.41 -13.36
CA GLN A 172 -22.12 3.31 -12.41
C GLN A 172 -21.73 4.76 -12.71
N GLY A 173 -22.72 5.64 -12.75
CA GLY A 173 -22.52 7.06 -12.98
C GLY A 173 -21.81 7.76 -11.81
N LYS A 174 -21.34 8.99 -12.08
CA LYS A 174 -20.59 9.80 -11.12
C LYS A 174 -21.41 10.00 -9.84
N LYS A 175 -20.74 9.98 -8.67
CA LYS A 175 -21.39 10.08 -7.35
C LYS A 175 -22.47 9.02 -7.09
N HIS A 176 -22.36 7.85 -7.73
CA HIS A 176 -23.36 6.77 -7.64
C HIS A 176 -24.75 7.16 -8.17
N GLN A 177 -24.84 8.17 -9.04
CA GLN A 177 -26.09 8.60 -9.67
C GLN A 177 -26.22 7.94 -11.04
N GLY A 178 -27.25 7.12 -11.21
CA GLY A 178 -27.47 6.38 -12.45
C GLY A 178 -26.60 5.13 -12.58
N ALA A 179 -27.11 4.15 -13.31
CA ALA A 179 -26.39 2.95 -13.68
C ALA A 179 -26.88 2.45 -15.04
N VAL A 180 -25.96 1.92 -15.83
CA VAL A 180 -26.27 1.21 -17.07
C VAL A 180 -25.64 -0.17 -17.02
N MET A 181 -26.36 -1.15 -17.55
CA MET A 181 -25.86 -2.50 -17.76
C MET A 181 -25.49 -2.64 -19.24
N THR A 182 -24.30 -3.16 -19.50
CA THR A 182 -23.80 -3.44 -20.84
C THR A 182 -23.80 -4.94 -21.07
N LEU A 183 -24.22 -5.36 -22.26
CA LEU A 183 -24.25 -6.75 -22.71
C LEU A 183 -23.54 -6.82 -24.06
N THR A 184 -22.37 -7.44 -24.09
CA THR A 184 -21.59 -7.64 -25.32
C THR A 184 -21.76 -9.07 -25.80
N GLU A 185 -22.23 -9.26 -27.03
CA GLU A 185 -22.23 -10.59 -27.66
C GLU A 185 -20.84 -10.91 -28.24
N ARG A 186 -20.27 -12.06 -27.85
CA ARG A 186 -18.85 -12.33 -28.03
C ARG A 186 -18.41 -12.49 -29.49
N GLN A 187 -19.25 -13.04 -30.36
CA GLN A 187 -18.93 -13.34 -31.75
C GLN A 187 -19.19 -12.14 -32.66
N SER A 188 -20.42 -11.64 -32.65
CA SER A 188 -20.92 -10.52 -33.46
C SER A 188 -20.42 -9.16 -32.98
N LYS A 189 -19.95 -9.05 -31.73
CA LYS A 189 -19.54 -7.80 -31.09
C LYS A 189 -20.66 -6.76 -30.97
N VAL A 190 -21.92 -7.21 -31.07
CA VAL A 190 -23.06 -6.35 -30.80
C VAL A 190 -23.06 -5.98 -29.32
N GLU A 191 -23.15 -4.68 -29.09
CA GLU A 191 -23.20 -4.07 -27.77
C GLU A 191 -24.64 -3.62 -27.47
N ILE A 192 -25.22 -4.11 -26.39
CA ILE A 192 -26.52 -3.69 -25.91
C ILE A 192 -26.34 -2.93 -24.59
N VAL A 193 -26.90 -1.73 -24.53
CA VAL A 193 -26.88 -0.90 -23.32
C VAL A 193 -28.29 -0.81 -22.76
N LEU A 194 -28.47 -1.29 -21.53
CA LEU A 194 -29.71 -1.21 -20.78
C LEU A 194 -29.58 -0.14 -19.69
N ASN A 195 -30.46 0.86 -19.72
CA ASN A 195 -30.52 1.86 -18.65
C ASN A 195 -31.22 1.27 -17.44
N VAL A 196 -30.46 0.89 -16.41
CA VAL A 196 -30.98 0.23 -15.20
C VAL A 196 -31.24 1.20 -14.05
N HIS A 197 -30.81 2.46 -14.19
CA HIS A 197 -30.91 3.56 -13.23
C HIS A 197 -30.19 3.34 -11.88
N GLU A 198 -30.29 2.15 -11.31
CA GLU A 198 -29.70 1.77 -10.03
C GLU A 198 -28.87 0.49 -10.16
N LYS A 199 -27.72 0.46 -9.49
CA LYS A 199 -26.81 -0.70 -9.47
C LYS A 199 -27.21 -1.66 -8.33
N THR A 200 -28.42 -2.21 -8.41
CA THR A 200 -28.98 -3.19 -7.47
C THR A 200 -29.32 -4.49 -8.19
N ALA A 201 -29.31 -5.61 -7.46
CA ALA A 201 -29.60 -6.92 -8.05
C ALA A 201 -31.02 -7.00 -8.63
N ASP A 202 -32.00 -6.41 -7.94
CA ASP A 202 -33.39 -6.39 -8.38
C ASP A 202 -33.57 -5.59 -9.68
N ALA A 203 -32.98 -4.38 -9.75
CA ALA A 203 -33.07 -3.55 -10.94
C ALA A 203 -32.40 -4.23 -12.15
N ILE A 204 -31.20 -4.80 -11.97
CA ILE A 204 -30.49 -5.52 -13.03
C ILE A 204 -31.32 -6.72 -13.51
N ASN A 205 -31.80 -7.57 -12.60
CA ASN A 205 -32.61 -8.73 -12.96
C ASN A 205 -33.88 -8.32 -13.71
N GLN A 206 -34.58 -7.28 -13.25
CA GLN A 206 -35.79 -6.78 -13.90
C GLN A 206 -35.51 -6.34 -15.34
N HIS A 207 -34.52 -5.47 -15.55
CA HIS A 207 -34.20 -4.94 -16.88
C HIS A 207 -33.64 -6.01 -17.82
N LEU A 208 -32.74 -6.87 -17.32
CA LEU A 208 -32.20 -7.99 -18.08
C LEU A 208 -33.31 -8.97 -18.49
N GLY A 209 -34.17 -9.35 -17.56
CA GLY A 209 -35.29 -10.25 -17.83
C GLY A 209 -36.30 -9.66 -18.83
N GLN A 210 -36.63 -8.37 -18.73
CA GLN A 210 -37.49 -7.69 -19.71
C GLN A 210 -36.87 -7.69 -21.12
N TRP A 211 -35.56 -7.51 -21.22
CA TRP A 211 -34.86 -7.55 -22.49
C TRP A 211 -34.78 -8.96 -23.07
N LEU A 212 -34.42 -9.97 -22.27
CA LEU A 212 -34.34 -11.37 -22.69
C LEU A 212 -35.68 -11.92 -23.19
N ARG A 213 -36.82 -11.48 -22.62
CA ARG A 213 -38.17 -11.86 -23.07
C ARG A 213 -38.48 -11.49 -24.53
N LYS A 214 -37.72 -10.56 -25.12
CA LYS A 214 -37.90 -10.16 -26.52
C LYS A 214 -37.34 -11.18 -27.51
N PHE A 215 -36.58 -12.16 -27.03
CA PHE A 215 -35.94 -13.17 -27.85
C PHE A 215 -36.58 -14.56 -27.64
N PRO A 216 -36.52 -15.44 -28.65
CA PRO A 216 -36.92 -16.83 -28.50
C PRO A 216 -36.09 -17.55 -27.43
N ARG A 217 -36.64 -18.64 -26.89
CA ARG A 217 -35.89 -19.53 -25.98
C ARG A 217 -34.62 -20.05 -26.67
N HIS A 218 -33.56 -20.20 -25.89
CA HIS A 218 -32.23 -20.66 -26.34
C HIS A 218 -31.54 -19.79 -27.39
N PHE A 219 -32.02 -18.55 -27.65
CA PHE A 219 -31.34 -17.62 -28.54
C PHE A 219 -29.96 -17.23 -28.00
N PHE A 220 -29.86 -17.05 -26.68
CA PHE A 220 -28.59 -16.94 -25.97
C PHE A 220 -28.34 -18.26 -25.21
N LYS A 221 -27.08 -18.67 -25.17
CA LYS A 221 -26.59 -19.92 -24.55
C LYS A 221 -26.01 -19.68 -23.17
N SER A 222 -25.24 -18.60 -23.01
CA SER A 222 -24.63 -18.27 -21.73
C SER A 222 -24.49 -16.77 -21.51
N ILE A 223 -24.44 -16.38 -20.24
CA ILE A 223 -24.07 -15.04 -19.80
C ILE A 223 -22.92 -15.12 -18.79
N THR A 224 -22.01 -14.17 -18.87
CA THR A 224 -20.85 -14.09 -17.97
C THR A 224 -20.86 -12.76 -17.24
N PHE A 225 -20.75 -12.81 -15.92
CA PHE A 225 -20.73 -11.65 -15.04
C PHE A 225 -19.37 -11.54 -14.32
N ASP A 226 -19.08 -10.37 -13.77
CA ASP A 226 -18.09 -10.28 -12.68
C ASP A 226 -18.72 -10.75 -11.36
N ASN A 227 -17.92 -10.96 -10.32
CA ASN A 227 -18.42 -11.30 -8.98
C ASN A 227 -18.99 -10.09 -8.21
N GLY A 228 -19.58 -9.13 -8.93
CA GLY A 228 -20.29 -7.98 -8.39
C GLY A 228 -21.56 -8.38 -7.63
N LYS A 229 -21.89 -7.63 -6.57
CA LYS A 229 -23.08 -7.91 -5.74
C LYS A 229 -24.38 -7.68 -6.48
N GLU A 230 -24.34 -6.78 -7.45
CA GLU A 230 -25.42 -6.45 -8.33
C GLU A 230 -25.86 -7.65 -9.20
N PHE A 231 -25.08 -8.72 -9.27
CA PHE A 231 -25.45 -9.96 -9.96
C PHE A 231 -25.86 -11.11 -9.01
N ALA A 232 -26.12 -10.82 -7.73
CA ALA A 232 -26.47 -11.85 -6.75
C ALA A 232 -27.76 -12.63 -7.10
N GLY A 233 -28.69 -12.01 -7.84
CA GLY A 233 -29.95 -12.63 -8.27
C GLY A 233 -29.86 -13.47 -9.55
N TRP A 234 -28.66 -13.78 -10.04
CA TRP A 234 -28.45 -14.46 -11.34
C TRP A 234 -29.23 -15.77 -11.52
N ARG A 235 -29.49 -16.52 -10.44
CA ARG A 235 -30.18 -17.83 -10.48
C ARG A 235 -31.59 -17.72 -11.07
N GLU A 236 -32.28 -16.62 -10.77
CA GLU A 236 -33.64 -16.39 -11.26
C GLU A 236 -33.64 -16.23 -12.80
N ILE A 237 -32.70 -15.45 -13.32
CA ILE A 237 -32.52 -15.25 -14.75
C ILE A 237 -32.07 -16.54 -15.43
N ALA A 238 -31.09 -17.24 -14.85
CA ALA A 238 -30.59 -18.50 -15.39
C ALA A 238 -31.72 -19.54 -15.55
N ASN A 239 -32.55 -19.69 -14.52
CA ASN A 239 -33.66 -20.64 -14.52
C ASN A 239 -34.80 -20.20 -15.45
N GLN A 240 -35.12 -18.90 -15.50
CA GLN A 240 -36.23 -18.40 -16.30
C GLN A 240 -35.95 -18.48 -17.81
N PHE A 241 -34.70 -18.25 -18.23
CA PHE A 241 -34.31 -18.14 -19.63
C PHE A 241 -33.45 -19.30 -20.13
N ASP A 242 -33.23 -20.32 -19.30
CA ASP A 242 -32.37 -21.48 -19.56
C ASP A 242 -30.96 -21.07 -20.01
N LEU A 243 -30.34 -20.19 -19.22
CA LEU A 243 -29.03 -19.63 -19.50
C LEU A 243 -27.96 -20.21 -18.59
N HIS A 244 -26.88 -20.69 -19.21
CA HIS A 244 -25.67 -21.01 -18.46
C HIS A 244 -25.01 -19.73 -17.94
N THR A 245 -24.75 -19.66 -16.64
CA THR A 245 -24.17 -18.46 -16.02
C THR A 245 -22.78 -18.76 -15.44
N TYR A 246 -21.82 -17.90 -15.76
CA TYR A 246 -20.42 -18.00 -15.30
C TYR A 246 -19.94 -16.69 -14.68
N PHE A 247 -18.94 -16.78 -13.79
CA PHE A 247 -18.36 -15.64 -13.10
C PHE A 247 -16.85 -15.55 -13.30
N ALA A 248 -16.38 -14.35 -13.64
CA ALA A 248 -14.96 -14.00 -13.80
C ALA A 248 -14.26 -13.68 -12.47
#